data_AF-A0A3L5TVG7-F1
#
_entry.id   AF-A0A3L5TVG7-F1
#
_cell.length_a   1.000
_cell.length_b   1.000
_cell.length_c   1.000
_cell.angle_alpha   90.00
_cell.angle_beta   90.00
_cell.angle_gamma   90.00
#
_symmetry.space_group_name_H-M   'P 1'
#
loop_
_entity.id
_entity.type
_entity.pdbx_description
1 polymer ?
#
loop_
_entity_poly.entity_id
_entity_poly.type
_entity_poly.pdbx_seq_one_letter_code
_entity_poly.pdbx_strand_id
1 'polypeptide(L)'
;MNRSFPNPFPPPNFQPEPNSGSNQFPPNSHPPPLKPVMNQQIQQHHQQQFQLKEELIQTEHATVLPGKEKDTEWINSWLDRKGVKSDDWKVQKKECVKTPVNVYDVQEKTKRMMFLMASLQKQIKILKSCDQHQIEEEMRTTNKLKERIKKQREEKYLSRQRELEQREQLHKEIDERLKKVHDKYGNKRQQRELKQIADKVLGEIRKKTNDITRATDLLKNLTKLRKLRKDRLLQQGVNTKPESDADFEDKVQDCLAVVKTQKKVYTAENKALQVMLDTEQEENKEKEREKLQQILRSLEIKKQKKDDRLLFGESEPVDMNDPMFMFSQYYDQAQVSVDALLQIRCDWDRFSVPEGTPGGNRIPDGFVLPEKPSSDIWTSALKDET
;
A
#
# COMPACT_ATOMS: atom_id res chain seq x y z
N MET A 1 -31.70 46.37 11.45
CA MET A 1 -31.08 46.58 10.12
C MET A 1 -30.84 45.21 9.50
N ASN A 2 -31.85 44.69 8.78
CA ASN A 2 -31.77 43.41 8.08
C ASN A 2 -31.34 43.68 6.64
N ARG A 3 -30.21 43.13 6.22
CA ARG A 3 -29.79 43.15 4.81
C ARG A 3 -29.91 41.74 4.24
N SER A 4 -31.03 41.51 3.56
CA SER A 4 -31.20 40.39 2.62
C SER A 4 -30.37 40.64 1.37
N PHE A 5 -29.54 39.69 0.98
CA PHE A 5 -28.94 39.64 -0.35
C PHE A 5 -29.89 38.93 -1.32
N PRO A 6 -30.12 39.46 -2.54
CA PRO A 6 -30.91 38.77 -3.54
C PRO A 6 -30.06 37.71 -4.25
N ASN A 7 -30.63 36.53 -4.38
CA ASN A 7 -30.10 35.36 -5.07
C ASN A 7 -30.42 35.50 -6.57
N PRO A 8 -29.46 35.65 -7.50
CA PRO A 8 -29.73 35.54 -8.92
C PRO A 8 -29.42 34.10 -9.34
N PHE A 9 -30.43 33.38 -9.85
CA PHE A 9 -30.37 32.32 -10.86
C PHE A 9 -31.51 31.31 -10.63
N PRO A 10 -32.48 31.20 -11.55
CA PRO A 10 -33.43 30.09 -11.54
C PRO A 10 -32.75 28.81 -12.05
N PRO A 11 -33.13 27.62 -11.55
CA PRO A 11 -32.60 26.36 -12.05
C PRO A 11 -33.09 26.07 -13.48
N PRO A 12 -32.30 25.40 -14.34
CA PRO A 12 -32.74 25.02 -15.67
C PRO A 12 -33.85 23.96 -15.61
N ASN A 13 -34.88 24.21 -16.42
CA ASN A 13 -36.03 23.35 -16.64
C ASN A 13 -35.60 22.11 -17.46
N PHE A 14 -35.37 20.98 -16.81
CA PHE A 14 -35.17 19.70 -17.49
C PHE A 14 -36.52 19.03 -17.76
N GLN A 15 -37.01 19.15 -18.98
CA GLN A 15 -38.03 18.25 -19.52
C GLN A 15 -37.38 16.88 -19.82
N PRO A 16 -38.01 15.76 -19.46
CA PRO A 16 -37.55 14.43 -19.85
C PRO A 16 -37.91 14.15 -21.32
N GLU A 17 -36.90 13.82 -22.13
CA GLU A 17 -37.10 13.34 -23.50
C GLU A 17 -37.79 11.96 -23.54
N PRO A 18 -38.56 11.68 -24.60
CA PRO A 18 -39.36 10.47 -24.71
C PRO A 18 -38.52 9.24 -25.09
N ASN A 19 -38.91 8.16 -24.43
CA ASN A 19 -38.50 6.79 -24.62
C ASN A 19 -38.57 6.36 -26.10
N SER A 20 -37.44 6.07 -26.72
CA SER A 20 -37.35 5.34 -27.98
C SER A 20 -36.05 4.55 -28.07
N GLY A 21 -36.14 3.30 -28.55
CA GLY A 21 -34.97 2.55 -28.99
C GLY A 21 -34.64 1.31 -28.14
N SER A 22 -35.35 0.23 -28.44
CA SER A 22 -34.93 -1.15 -28.19
C SER A 22 -33.46 -1.40 -28.54
N ASN A 23 -32.64 -1.72 -27.55
CA ASN A 23 -31.39 -2.44 -27.75
C ASN A 23 -31.50 -3.82 -27.10
N GLN A 24 -31.76 -4.81 -27.96
CA GLN A 24 -31.62 -6.22 -27.65
C GLN A 24 -30.15 -6.50 -27.31
N PHE A 25 -29.88 -6.92 -26.08
CA PHE A 25 -28.61 -7.53 -25.72
C PHE A 25 -28.55 -8.96 -26.28
N PRO A 26 -27.42 -9.39 -26.85
CA PRO A 26 -27.27 -10.76 -27.33
C PRO A 26 -27.19 -11.75 -26.15
N PRO A 27 -27.54 -13.03 -26.36
CA PRO A 27 -27.52 -14.02 -25.30
C PRO A 27 -26.09 -14.45 -24.96
N ASN A 28 -25.82 -14.48 -23.65
CA ASN A 28 -24.94 -15.40 -22.93
C ASN A 28 -23.80 -16.06 -23.74
N SER A 29 -22.62 -15.45 -23.69
CA SER A 29 -21.34 -16.16 -23.85
C SER A 29 -20.59 -16.12 -22.52
N HIS A 30 -20.41 -17.31 -21.93
CA HIS A 30 -19.55 -17.49 -20.77
C HIS A 30 -18.10 -17.12 -21.15
N PRO A 31 -17.39 -16.29 -20.36
CA PRO A 31 -15.97 -16.08 -20.58
C PRO A 31 -15.22 -17.39 -20.24
N PRO A 32 -14.22 -17.79 -21.04
CA PRO A 32 -13.40 -18.94 -20.72
C PRO A 32 -12.54 -18.63 -19.46
N PRO A 33 -12.15 -19.66 -18.70
CA PRO A 33 -11.28 -19.47 -17.54
C PRO A 33 -9.96 -18.84 -17.99
N LEU A 34 -9.64 -17.68 -17.41
CA LEU A 34 -8.37 -16.98 -17.60
C LEU A 34 -7.23 -17.90 -17.16
N LYS A 35 -6.47 -18.40 -18.14
CA LYS A 35 -5.19 -19.07 -17.88
C LYS A 35 -4.17 -18.03 -17.41
N PRO A 36 -3.27 -18.37 -16.47
CA PRO A 36 -2.27 -17.47 -15.94
C PRO A 36 -1.11 -17.31 -16.93
N VAL A 37 -1.34 -16.61 -18.04
CA VAL A 37 -0.32 -16.39 -19.08
C VAL A 37 0.35 -15.01 -18.93
N MET A 38 -0.28 -14.07 -18.23
CA MET A 38 0.19 -12.68 -18.17
C MET A 38 1.37 -12.44 -17.21
N ASN A 39 1.71 -13.41 -16.36
CA ASN A 39 2.82 -13.27 -15.41
C ASN A 39 4.19 -13.70 -15.99
N GLN A 40 4.20 -14.58 -16.99
CA GLN A 40 5.44 -15.03 -17.63
C GLN A 40 6.04 -13.97 -18.56
N GLN A 41 5.23 -13.24 -19.32
CA GLN A 41 5.72 -12.17 -20.20
C GLN A 41 6.30 -10.99 -19.41
N ILE A 42 5.73 -10.66 -18.26
CA ILE A 42 6.23 -9.59 -17.39
C ILE A 42 7.56 -9.99 -16.73
N GLN A 43 7.69 -11.25 -16.31
CA GLN A 43 8.95 -11.79 -15.78
C GLN A 43 10.04 -11.88 -16.86
N GLN A 44 9.70 -12.32 -18.07
CA GLN A 44 10.64 -12.37 -19.20
C GLN A 44 11.12 -10.97 -19.60
N HIS A 45 10.22 -9.98 -19.62
CA HIS A 45 10.60 -8.59 -19.89
C HIS A 45 11.51 -8.01 -18.80
N HIS A 46 11.27 -8.34 -17.52
CA HIS A 46 12.17 -7.95 -16.43
C HIS A 46 13.55 -8.63 -16.51
N GLN A 47 13.60 -9.90 -16.89
CA GLN A 47 14.88 -10.61 -17.10
C GLN A 47 15.68 -10.02 -18.27
N GLN A 48 15.02 -9.69 -19.38
CA GLN A 48 15.68 -9.03 -20.52
C GLN A 48 16.21 -7.65 -20.16
N GLN A 49 15.46 -6.86 -19.37
CA GLN A 49 15.92 -5.57 -18.86
C GLN A 49 17.13 -5.70 -17.92
N PHE A 50 17.21 -6.79 -17.15
CA PHE A 50 18.35 -7.06 -16.27
C PHE A 50 19.60 -7.48 -17.05
N GLN A 51 19.45 -8.34 -18.06
CA GLN A 51 20.54 -8.77 -18.93
C GLN A 51 21.10 -7.59 -19.75
N LEU A 52 20.23 -6.72 -20.28
CA LEU A 52 20.66 -5.49 -20.97
C LEU A 52 21.39 -4.52 -20.04
N LYS A 53 21.03 -4.46 -18.75
CA LYS A 53 21.76 -3.66 -17.76
C LYS A 53 23.11 -4.28 -17.38
N GLU A 54 23.20 -5.59 -17.26
CA GLU A 54 24.48 -6.27 -17.02
C GLU A 54 25.45 -6.13 -18.21
N GLU A 55 24.95 -6.23 -19.45
CA GLU A 55 25.77 -5.97 -20.65
C GLU A 55 26.21 -4.50 -20.74
N LEU A 56 25.37 -3.55 -20.31
CA LEU A 56 25.74 -2.14 -20.24
C LEU A 56 26.81 -1.86 -19.17
N ILE A 57 26.74 -2.55 -18.03
CA ILE A 57 27.73 -2.43 -16.95
C ILE A 57 29.06 -3.10 -17.35
N GLN A 58 29.02 -4.23 -18.06
CA GLN A 58 30.24 -4.88 -18.58
C GLN A 58 30.92 -4.07 -19.69
N THR A 59 30.16 -3.33 -20.51
CA THR A 59 30.72 -2.41 -21.53
C THR A 59 31.25 -1.12 -20.92
N GLU A 60 30.67 -0.61 -19.83
CA GLU A 60 31.19 0.56 -19.10
C GLU A 60 32.49 0.25 -18.32
N HIS A 61 32.64 -0.95 -17.74
CA HIS A 61 33.89 -1.36 -17.08
C HIS A 61 35.05 -1.67 -18.05
N ALA A 62 34.80 -1.80 -19.35
CA ALA A 62 35.84 -1.90 -20.38
C ALA A 62 36.43 -0.52 -20.77
N THR A 63 35.87 0.59 -20.28
CA THR A 63 36.33 1.95 -20.62
C THR A 63 37.14 2.56 -19.48
N VAL A 64 38.16 1.84 -19.04
CA VAL A 64 39.22 2.39 -18.18
C VAL A 64 40.11 3.32 -19.02
N LEU A 65 40.40 4.47 -18.42
CA LEU A 65 41.27 5.59 -18.83
C LEU A 65 42.34 5.27 -19.91
N PRO A 66 42.57 6.17 -20.89
CA PRO A 66 43.47 5.92 -22.01
C PRO A 66 44.93 5.91 -21.55
N GLY A 67 45.45 4.70 -21.33
CA GLY A 67 46.87 4.42 -21.17
C GLY A 67 47.59 4.47 -22.53
N LYS A 68 48.90 4.65 -22.47
CA LYS A 68 49.89 4.93 -23.54
C LYS A 68 49.82 4.05 -24.82
N GLU A 69 49.00 3.02 -24.85
CA GLU A 69 48.83 2.08 -25.96
C GLU A 69 48.01 2.67 -27.12
N LYS A 70 46.98 3.49 -26.85
CA LYS A 70 46.18 4.12 -27.92
C LYS A 70 46.95 5.15 -28.75
N ASP A 71 47.96 5.79 -28.18
CA ASP A 71 48.85 6.68 -28.93
C ASP A 71 49.69 5.88 -29.94
N THR A 72 50.11 4.66 -29.60
CA THR A 72 50.83 3.79 -30.53
C THR A 72 49.91 3.24 -31.62
N GLU A 73 48.66 2.89 -31.30
CA GLU A 73 47.67 2.43 -32.28
C GLU A 73 47.23 3.55 -33.23
N TRP A 74 47.08 4.77 -32.72
CA TRP A 74 46.76 5.93 -33.55
C TRP A 74 47.94 6.30 -34.47
N ILE A 75 49.18 6.28 -33.96
CA ILE A 75 50.38 6.48 -34.78
C ILE A 75 50.47 5.40 -35.88
N ASN A 76 50.22 4.14 -35.55
CA ASN A 76 50.26 3.03 -36.51
C ASN A 76 49.13 3.14 -37.55
N SER A 77 47.90 3.51 -37.13
CA SER A 77 46.78 3.74 -38.06
C SER A 77 47.01 4.96 -38.96
N TRP A 78 47.68 5.99 -38.45
CA TRP A 78 48.08 7.17 -39.23
C TRP A 78 49.19 6.84 -40.24
N LEU A 79 50.18 6.01 -39.86
CA LEU A 79 51.23 5.50 -40.74
C LEU A 79 50.67 4.61 -41.86
N ASP A 80 49.69 3.74 -41.53
CA ASP A 80 48.98 2.90 -42.51
C ASP A 80 48.18 3.74 -43.52
N ARG A 81 47.49 4.80 -43.08
CA ARG A 81 46.79 5.72 -44.00
C ARG A 81 47.73 6.50 -44.91
N LYS A 82 49.00 6.66 -44.51
CA LYS A 82 50.05 7.27 -45.34
C LYS A 82 50.82 6.25 -46.18
N GLY A 83 50.46 4.97 -46.10
CA GLY A 83 51.07 3.89 -46.88
C GLY A 83 52.51 3.56 -46.48
N VAL A 84 52.94 3.94 -45.27
CA VAL A 84 54.28 3.66 -44.76
C VAL A 84 54.18 2.55 -43.73
N LYS A 85 54.51 1.31 -44.11
CA LYS A 85 54.46 0.18 -43.18
C LYS A 85 55.65 0.29 -42.22
N SER A 86 55.42 0.02 -40.94
CA SER A 86 56.45 0.12 -39.87
C SER A 86 57.69 -0.76 -40.10
N ASP A 87 57.63 -1.73 -41.02
CA ASP A 87 58.74 -2.62 -41.38
C ASP A 87 59.52 -2.18 -42.65
N ASP A 88 59.09 -1.14 -43.36
CA ASP A 88 59.75 -0.71 -44.61
C ASP A 88 61.14 -0.11 -44.38
N TRP A 89 61.45 0.41 -43.18
CA TRP A 89 62.80 0.90 -42.87
C TRP A 89 63.81 -0.23 -42.59
N LYS A 90 63.33 -1.45 -42.24
CA LYS A 90 64.21 -2.61 -42.00
C LYS A 90 64.45 -3.45 -43.25
N VAL A 91 63.59 -3.36 -44.27
CA VAL A 91 63.72 -4.11 -45.53
C VAL A 91 64.56 -3.37 -46.59
N GLN A 92 64.79 -2.07 -46.46
CA GLN A 92 65.69 -1.29 -47.35
C GLN A 92 67.19 -1.31 -46.94
N LYS A 93 67.70 -2.43 -46.40
CA LYS A 93 69.15 -2.62 -46.19
C LYS A 93 69.79 -3.66 -47.13
N LYS A 94 69.01 -4.23 -48.05
CA LYS A 94 69.50 -5.15 -49.09
C LYS A 94 68.89 -4.76 -50.43
N GLU A 95 69.64 -3.93 -51.16
CA GLU A 95 69.56 -3.55 -52.59
C GLU A 95 69.72 -2.04 -52.79
N CYS A 96 70.88 -1.50 -52.42
CA CYS A 96 71.36 -0.26 -53.03
C CYS A 96 71.97 -0.62 -54.39
N VAL A 97 71.11 -0.71 -55.41
CA VAL A 97 71.56 -0.55 -56.80
C VAL A 97 72.21 0.83 -56.87
N LYS A 98 73.50 0.85 -57.22
CA LYS A 98 74.30 2.06 -57.44
C LYS A 98 73.76 2.81 -58.66
N THR A 99 72.65 3.53 -58.49
CA THR A 99 72.37 4.67 -59.35
C THR A 99 73.34 5.78 -58.96
N PRO A 100 74.06 6.41 -59.91
CA PRO A 100 74.95 7.51 -59.60
C PRO A 100 74.10 8.63 -59.01
N VAL A 101 74.27 8.86 -57.71
CA VAL A 101 73.59 9.90 -56.98
C VAL A 101 73.95 11.23 -57.63
N ASN A 102 72.98 11.81 -58.36
CA ASN A 102 73.13 13.12 -58.95
C ASN A 102 73.25 14.14 -57.80
N VAL A 103 74.44 14.71 -57.64
CA VAL A 103 74.78 15.67 -56.58
C VAL A 103 73.78 16.83 -56.54
N TYR A 104 73.17 17.17 -57.68
CA TYR A 104 72.16 18.22 -57.79
C TYR A 104 70.84 17.84 -57.07
N ASP A 105 70.40 16.59 -57.20
CA ASP A 105 69.16 16.09 -56.57
C ASP A 105 69.27 16.04 -55.04
N VAL A 106 70.44 15.65 -54.54
CA VAL A 106 70.71 15.66 -53.09
C VAL A 106 70.76 17.08 -52.57
N GLN A 107 71.39 18.01 -53.30
CA GLN A 107 71.42 19.42 -52.93
C GLN A 107 70.03 20.05 -52.94
N GLU A 108 69.18 19.74 -53.91
CA GLU A 108 67.82 20.28 -53.97
C GLU A 108 66.92 19.71 -52.87
N LYS A 109 67.01 18.40 -52.59
CA LYS A 109 66.33 17.79 -51.44
C LYS A 109 66.81 18.37 -50.12
N THR A 110 68.10 18.66 -50.00
CA THR A 110 68.67 19.28 -48.79
C THR A 110 68.18 20.73 -48.64
N LYS A 111 68.09 21.50 -49.73
CA LYS A 111 67.49 22.85 -49.72
C LYS A 111 66.01 22.83 -49.34
N ARG A 112 65.23 21.89 -49.89
CA ARG A 112 63.81 21.70 -49.52
C ARG A 112 63.67 21.29 -48.06
N MET A 113 64.53 20.40 -47.57
CA MET A 113 64.56 19.99 -46.17
C MET A 113 64.93 21.16 -45.25
N MET A 114 65.93 21.97 -45.60
CA MET A 114 66.31 23.16 -44.84
C MET A 114 65.19 24.20 -44.82
N PHE A 115 64.48 24.39 -45.94
CA PHE A 115 63.32 25.29 -46.00
C PHE A 115 62.16 24.78 -45.14
N LEU A 116 61.88 23.48 -45.18
CA LEU A 116 60.86 22.86 -44.34
C LEU A 116 61.24 22.94 -42.86
N MET A 117 62.50 22.71 -42.51
CA MET A 117 63.03 22.89 -41.15
C MET A 117 62.87 24.33 -40.68
N ALA A 118 63.21 25.32 -41.51
CA ALA A 118 63.04 26.74 -41.18
C ALA A 118 61.55 27.11 -41.01
N SER A 119 60.67 26.57 -41.85
CA SER A 119 59.21 26.76 -41.75
C SER A 119 58.64 26.15 -40.47
N LEU A 120 59.03 24.91 -40.14
CA LEU A 120 58.64 24.25 -38.90
C LEU A 120 59.20 24.96 -37.66
N GLN A 121 60.45 25.42 -37.70
CA GLN A 121 61.03 26.23 -36.64
C GLN A 121 60.26 27.54 -36.43
N LYS A 122 59.80 28.18 -37.52
CA LYS A 122 58.96 29.38 -37.45
C LYS A 122 57.59 29.08 -36.83
N GLN A 123 56.94 27.99 -37.22
CA GLN A 123 55.67 27.56 -36.63
C GLN A 123 55.82 27.19 -35.15
N ILE A 124 56.87 26.47 -34.78
CA ILE A 124 57.20 26.16 -33.38
C ILE A 124 57.43 27.45 -32.59
N LYS A 125 58.10 28.45 -33.18
CA LYS A 125 58.32 29.75 -32.52
C LYS A 125 57.01 30.49 -32.27
N ILE A 126 56.07 30.44 -33.22
CA ILE A 126 54.73 31.04 -33.09
C ILE A 126 53.90 30.32 -32.00
N LEU A 127 53.95 28.98 -31.97
CA LEU A 127 53.25 28.19 -30.95
C LEU A 127 53.87 28.36 -29.56
N LYS A 128 55.19 28.54 -29.46
CA LYS A 128 55.89 28.86 -28.21
C LYS A 128 55.67 30.30 -27.74
N SER A 129 55.37 31.23 -28.65
CA SER A 129 54.98 32.60 -28.31
C SER A 129 53.50 32.76 -27.97
N CYS A 130 52.70 31.70 -28.15
CA CYS A 130 51.34 31.66 -27.65
C CYS A 130 51.42 31.33 -26.15
N ASP A 131 50.91 32.20 -25.29
CA ASP A 131 50.97 32.00 -23.84
C ASP A 131 50.20 30.74 -23.45
N GLN A 132 50.91 29.64 -23.23
CA GLN A 132 50.34 28.36 -22.80
C GLN A 132 49.47 28.53 -21.55
N HIS A 133 49.86 29.45 -20.66
CA HIS A 133 49.10 29.81 -19.47
C HIS A 133 47.72 30.40 -19.79
N GLN A 134 47.60 31.22 -20.84
CA GLN A 134 46.33 31.83 -21.23
C GLN A 134 45.37 30.77 -21.80
N ILE A 135 45.88 29.84 -22.61
CA ILE A 135 45.09 28.70 -23.13
C ILE A 135 44.65 27.78 -21.98
N GLU A 136 45.54 27.48 -21.03
CA GLU A 136 45.19 26.67 -19.86
C GLU A 136 44.13 27.35 -18.98
N GLU A 137 44.20 28.67 -18.82
CA GLU A 137 43.24 29.44 -18.03
C GLU A 137 41.87 29.51 -18.72
N GLU A 138 41.82 29.67 -20.04
CA GLU A 138 40.60 29.56 -20.85
C GLU A 138 40.00 28.14 -20.80
N MET A 139 40.82 27.10 -20.83
CA MET A 139 40.36 25.72 -20.67
C MET A 139 39.84 25.46 -19.24
N ARG A 140 40.48 26.02 -18.21
CA ARG A 140 40.00 25.93 -16.82
C ARG A 140 38.69 26.66 -16.63
N THR A 141 38.53 27.86 -17.19
CA THR A 141 37.29 28.65 -17.08
C THR A 141 36.13 27.99 -17.85
N THR A 142 36.38 27.50 -19.06
CA THR A 142 35.38 26.75 -19.83
C THR A 142 35.00 25.42 -19.17
N ASN A 143 35.94 24.69 -18.57
CA ASN A 143 35.66 23.47 -17.81
C ASN A 143 34.83 23.77 -16.55
N LYS A 144 35.18 24.81 -15.78
CA LYS A 144 34.37 25.27 -14.65
C LYS A 144 32.94 25.65 -15.07
N LEU A 145 32.78 26.29 -16.22
CA LEU A 145 31.46 26.62 -16.76
C LEU A 145 30.67 25.36 -17.14
N LYS A 146 31.30 24.40 -17.82
CA LYS A 146 30.70 23.11 -18.18
C LYS A 146 30.26 22.32 -16.94
N GLU A 147 31.09 22.29 -15.89
CA GLU A 147 30.75 21.65 -14.62
C GLU A 147 29.56 22.32 -13.93
N ARG A 148 29.51 23.66 -13.90
CA ARG A 148 28.35 24.40 -13.35
C ARG A 148 27.08 24.09 -14.12
N ILE A 149 27.13 24.07 -15.45
CA ILE A 149 25.98 23.72 -16.30
C ILE A 149 25.55 22.27 -16.08
N LYS A 150 26.52 21.34 -15.93
CA LYS A 150 26.25 19.92 -15.64
C LYS A 150 25.52 19.78 -14.29
N LYS A 151 26.05 20.41 -13.23
CA LYS A 151 25.42 20.43 -11.90
C LYS A 151 24.00 21.00 -11.94
N GLN A 152 23.80 22.13 -12.62
CA GLN A 152 22.45 22.72 -12.76
C GLN A 152 21.48 21.80 -13.52
N ARG A 153 21.95 21.07 -14.54
CA ARG A 153 21.12 20.09 -15.26
C ARG A 153 20.75 18.90 -14.37
N GLU A 154 21.71 18.39 -13.61
CA GLU A 154 21.51 17.31 -12.65
C GLU A 154 20.52 17.73 -11.55
N GLU A 155 20.70 18.92 -10.96
CA GLU A 155 19.77 19.48 -9.97
C GLU A 155 18.35 19.65 -10.53
N LYS A 156 18.21 20.18 -11.76
CA LYS A 156 16.90 20.30 -12.43
C LYS A 156 16.29 18.94 -12.73
N TYR A 157 17.10 17.96 -13.13
CA TYR A 157 16.65 16.59 -13.37
C TYR A 157 16.14 15.95 -12.08
N LEU A 158 16.92 16.02 -11.00
CA LEU A 158 16.53 15.52 -9.68
C LEU A 158 15.30 16.25 -9.12
N SER A 159 15.18 17.57 -9.34
CA SER A 159 13.98 18.33 -8.97
C SER A 159 12.75 17.83 -9.72
N ARG A 160 12.87 17.65 -11.05
CA ARG A 160 11.77 17.13 -11.87
C ARG A 160 11.38 15.71 -11.47
N GLN A 161 12.37 14.87 -11.13
CA GLN A 161 12.11 13.51 -10.69
C GLN A 161 11.36 13.49 -9.35
N ARG A 162 11.75 14.32 -8.38
CA ARG A 162 11.00 14.50 -7.12
C ARG A 162 9.57 14.99 -7.37
N GLU A 163 9.37 15.94 -8.28
CA GLU A 163 8.03 16.41 -8.63
C GLU A 163 7.17 15.30 -9.28
N LEU A 164 7.76 14.47 -10.14
CA LEU A 164 7.07 13.32 -10.74
C LEU A 164 6.70 12.28 -9.68
N GLU A 165 7.61 11.96 -8.77
CA GLU A 165 7.35 11.05 -7.65
C GLU A 165 6.23 11.57 -6.75
N GLN A 166 6.25 12.88 -6.42
CA GLN A 166 5.17 13.52 -5.67
C GLN A 166 3.83 13.45 -6.41
N ARG A 167 3.82 13.70 -7.73
CA ARG A 167 2.60 13.56 -8.54
C ARG A 167 2.11 12.13 -8.55
N GLU A 168 3.00 11.15 -8.70
CA GLU A 168 2.64 9.73 -8.67
C GLU A 168 2.06 9.33 -7.30
N GLN A 169 2.63 9.84 -6.21
CA GLN A 169 2.08 9.65 -4.85
C GLN A 169 0.68 10.25 -4.73
N LEU A 170 0.46 11.47 -5.21
CA LEU A 170 -0.86 12.10 -5.20
C LEU A 170 -1.87 11.34 -6.06
N HIS A 171 -1.46 10.85 -7.23
CA HIS A 171 -2.31 10.01 -8.08
C HIS A 171 -2.68 8.70 -7.39
N LYS A 172 -1.72 8.03 -6.76
CA LYS A 172 -1.97 6.83 -5.94
C LYS A 172 -2.98 7.12 -4.82
N GLU A 173 -2.82 8.23 -4.10
CA GLU A 173 -3.75 8.62 -3.04
C GLU A 173 -5.17 8.89 -3.59
N ILE A 174 -5.27 9.57 -4.74
CA ILE A 174 -6.54 9.83 -5.42
C ILE A 174 -7.19 8.50 -5.83
N ASP A 175 -6.45 7.60 -6.46
CA ASP A 175 -6.96 6.31 -6.93
C ASP A 175 -7.41 5.43 -5.75
N GLU A 176 -6.63 5.40 -4.66
CA GLU A 176 -7.04 4.73 -3.43
C GLU A 176 -8.33 5.31 -2.85
N ARG A 177 -8.46 6.64 -2.84
CA ARG A 177 -9.66 7.31 -2.36
C ARG A 177 -10.86 7.00 -3.24
N LEU A 178 -10.69 7.03 -4.56
CA LEU A 178 -11.73 6.68 -5.53
C LEU A 178 -12.14 5.21 -5.38
N LYS A 179 -11.19 4.30 -5.20
CA LYS A 179 -11.45 2.89 -4.94
C LYS A 179 -12.23 2.69 -3.64
N LYS A 180 -11.81 3.33 -2.54
CA LYS A 180 -12.54 3.29 -1.25
C LYS A 180 -13.98 3.79 -1.40
N VAL A 181 -14.18 4.86 -2.19
CA VAL A 181 -15.52 5.39 -2.47
C VAL A 181 -16.34 4.42 -3.31
N HIS A 182 -15.78 3.91 -4.40
CA HIS A 182 -16.42 2.94 -5.28
C HIS A 182 -16.82 1.67 -4.51
N ASP A 183 -15.90 1.11 -3.73
CA ASP A 183 -16.13 -0.09 -2.92
C ASP A 183 -17.22 0.17 -1.87
N LYS A 184 -17.21 1.34 -1.21
CA LYS A 184 -18.26 1.70 -0.24
C LYS A 184 -19.64 1.75 -0.90
N TYR A 185 -19.77 2.36 -2.07
CA TYR A 185 -21.04 2.43 -2.80
C TYR A 185 -21.45 1.08 -3.40
N GLY A 186 -20.49 0.33 -3.95
CA GLY A 186 -20.68 -1.02 -4.48
C GLY A 186 -21.19 -1.97 -3.40
N ASN A 187 -20.53 -2.01 -2.25
CA ASN A 187 -20.96 -2.83 -1.11
C ASN A 187 -22.35 -2.40 -0.60
N LYS A 188 -22.62 -1.10 -0.51
CA LYS A 188 -23.94 -0.60 -0.10
C LYS A 188 -25.04 -0.97 -1.10
N ARG A 189 -24.72 -1.01 -2.40
CA ARG A 189 -25.63 -1.48 -3.44
C ARG A 189 -25.88 -2.97 -3.33
N GLN A 190 -24.84 -3.79 -3.21
CA GLN A 190 -24.94 -5.24 -3.01
C GLN A 190 -25.76 -5.58 -1.76
N GLN A 191 -25.53 -4.87 -0.64
CA GLN A 191 -26.34 -5.02 0.57
C GLN A 191 -27.82 -4.72 0.34
N ARG A 192 -28.15 -3.68 -0.41
CA ARG A 192 -29.56 -3.36 -0.77
C ARG A 192 -30.16 -4.45 -1.65
N GLU A 193 -29.41 -4.97 -2.61
CA GLU A 193 -29.86 -6.05 -3.50
C GLU A 193 -30.11 -7.34 -2.71
N LEU A 194 -29.21 -7.72 -1.81
CA LEU A 194 -29.38 -8.86 -0.90
C LEU A 194 -30.61 -8.69 -0.01
N LYS A 195 -30.80 -7.49 0.58
CA LYS A 195 -31.99 -7.19 1.38
C LYS A 195 -33.28 -7.30 0.55
N GLN A 196 -33.30 -6.79 -0.67
CA GLN A 196 -34.45 -6.92 -1.57
C GLN A 196 -34.76 -8.38 -1.92
N ILE A 197 -33.72 -9.21 -2.12
CA ILE A 197 -33.90 -10.65 -2.35
C ILE A 197 -34.50 -11.30 -1.10
N ALA A 198 -33.99 -11.00 0.09
CA ALA A 198 -34.54 -11.50 1.35
C ALA A 198 -36.01 -11.09 1.56
N ASP A 199 -36.35 -9.82 1.34
CA ASP A 199 -37.73 -9.31 1.45
C ASP A 199 -38.68 -9.99 0.45
N LYS A 200 -38.22 -10.26 -0.78
CA LYS A 200 -38.99 -11.01 -1.77
C LYS A 200 -39.28 -12.44 -1.30
N VAL A 201 -38.25 -13.15 -0.81
CA VAL A 201 -38.40 -14.52 -0.29
C VAL A 201 -39.35 -14.56 0.92
N LEU A 202 -39.21 -13.63 1.86
CA LEU A 202 -40.15 -13.51 2.98
C LEU A 202 -41.59 -13.23 2.51
N GLY A 203 -41.75 -12.36 1.50
CA GLY A 203 -43.04 -12.10 0.88
C GLY A 203 -43.66 -13.35 0.25
N GLU A 204 -42.87 -14.19 -0.41
CA GLU A 204 -43.32 -15.47 -0.98
C GLU A 204 -43.74 -16.45 0.11
N ILE A 205 -42.98 -16.59 1.19
CA ILE A 205 -43.33 -17.48 2.31
C ILE A 205 -44.62 -17.01 2.99
N ARG A 206 -44.83 -15.70 3.15
CA ARG A 206 -46.09 -15.14 3.66
C ARG A 206 -47.27 -15.45 2.74
N LYS A 207 -47.10 -15.32 1.43
CA LYS A 207 -48.13 -15.70 0.44
C LYS A 207 -48.47 -17.19 0.56
N LYS A 208 -47.47 -18.06 0.55
CA LYS A 208 -47.63 -19.51 0.71
C LYS A 208 -48.35 -19.88 2.02
N THR A 209 -48.00 -19.20 3.12
CA THR A 209 -48.66 -19.39 4.42
C THR A 209 -50.14 -18.99 4.39
N ASN A 210 -50.47 -17.89 3.71
CA ASN A 210 -51.84 -17.46 3.52
C ASN A 210 -52.63 -18.45 2.66
N ASP A 211 -52.03 -18.97 1.59
CA ASP A 211 -52.68 -19.96 0.72
C ASP A 211 -52.95 -21.28 1.44
N ILE A 212 -52.04 -21.75 2.29
CA ILE A 212 -52.28 -22.88 3.21
C ILE A 212 -53.46 -22.61 4.15
N THR A 213 -53.55 -21.39 4.69
CA THR A 213 -54.63 -21.01 5.60
C THR A 213 -55.97 -21.02 4.86
N ARG A 214 -56.02 -20.49 3.64
CA ARG A 214 -57.19 -20.56 2.76
C ARG A 214 -57.59 -21.99 2.43
N ALA A 215 -56.64 -22.86 2.07
CA ALA A 215 -56.89 -24.27 1.79
C ALA A 215 -57.44 -25.00 3.03
N THR A 216 -56.88 -24.72 4.21
CA THR A 216 -57.35 -25.26 5.48
C THR A 216 -58.81 -24.84 5.77
N ASP A 217 -59.13 -23.57 5.56
CA ASP A 217 -60.48 -23.05 5.82
C ASP A 217 -61.50 -23.57 4.80
N LEU A 218 -61.10 -23.77 3.54
CA LEU A 218 -61.94 -24.40 2.53
C LEU A 218 -62.27 -25.86 2.90
N LEU A 219 -61.28 -26.65 3.33
CA LEU A 219 -61.52 -28.04 3.80
C LEU A 219 -62.44 -28.08 5.03
N LYS A 220 -62.29 -27.14 5.97
CA LYS A 220 -63.20 -27.00 7.13
C LYS A 220 -64.62 -26.62 6.70
N ASN A 221 -64.77 -25.76 5.69
CA ASN A 221 -66.08 -25.37 5.19
C ASN A 221 -66.75 -26.53 4.42
N LEU A 222 -66.00 -27.32 3.66
CA LEU A 222 -66.50 -28.51 2.98
C LEU A 222 -66.99 -29.58 3.96
N THR A 223 -66.24 -29.85 5.03
CA THR A 223 -66.66 -30.81 6.08
C THR A 223 -67.94 -30.35 6.78
N LYS A 224 -68.05 -29.05 7.11
CA LYS A 224 -69.30 -28.48 7.66
C LYS A 224 -70.47 -28.62 6.68
N LEU A 225 -70.26 -28.28 5.41
CA LEU A 225 -71.30 -28.37 4.39
C LEU A 225 -71.78 -29.81 4.18
N ARG A 226 -70.86 -30.77 4.18
CA ARG A 226 -71.17 -32.21 4.11
C ARG A 226 -72.01 -32.64 5.31
N LYS A 227 -71.63 -32.25 6.54
CA LYS A 227 -72.39 -32.53 7.77
C LYS A 227 -73.81 -31.95 7.71
N LEU A 228 -73.96 -30.68 7.35
CA LEU A 228 -75.28 -30.05 7.19
C LEU A 228 -76.17 -30.76 6.15
N ARG A 229 -75.58 -31.21 5.03
CA ARG A 229 -76.32 -31.97 4.02
C ARG A 229 -76.75 -33.35 4.55
N LYS A 230 -75.88 -34.02 5.30
CA LYS A 230 -76.19 -35.29 5.96
C LYS A 230 -77.32 -35.12 6.98
N ASP A 231 -77.24 -34.12 7.84
CA ASP A 231 -78.26 -33.83 8.86
C ASP A 231 -79.62 -33.50 8.23
N ARG A 232 -79.63 -32.73 7.13
CA ARG A 232 -80.85 -32.42 6.38
C ARG A 232 -81.49 -33.68 5.77
N LEU A 233 -80.68 -34.57 5.20
CA LEU A 233 -81.18 -35.82 4.62
C LEU A 233 -81.73 -36.75 5.70
N LEU A 234 -81.04 -36.84 6.85
CA LEU A 234 -81.51 -37.57 8.03
C LEU A 234 -82.88 -37.07 8.52
N GLN A 235 -83.07 -35.74 8.58
CA GLN A 235 -84.37 -35.14 8.92
C GLN A 235 -85.48 -35.47 7.90
N GLN A 236 -85.13 -35.73 6.64
CA GLN A 236 -86.05 -36.15 5.58
C GLN A 236 -86.28 -37.67 5.55
N GLY A 237 -85.65 -38.44 6.44
CA GLY A 237 -85.73 -39.90 6.50
C GLY A 237 -84.89 -40.64 5.44
N VAL A 238 -84.06 -39.92 4.68
CA VAL A 238 -83.18 -40.50 3.65
C VAL A 238 -81.75 -40.52 4.19
N ASN A 239 -81.11 -41.69 4.21
CA ASN A 239 -79.74 -41.80 4.71
C ASN A 239 -78.71 -41.86 3.56
N THR A 240 -77.56 -41.21 3.74
CA THR A 240 -76.43 -41.32 2.81
C THR A 240 -75.76 -42.69 2.96
N LYS A 241 -75.18 -43.23 1.88
CA LYS A 241 -74.42 -44.48 1.93
C LYS A 241 -73.20 -44.28 2.87
N PRO A 242 -73.02 -45.13 3.91
CA PRO A 242 -71.95 -44.94 4.89
C PRO A 242 -70.55 -45.04 4.29
N GLU A 243 -70.37 -45.87 3.26
CA GLU A 243 -69.10 -46.01 2.52
C GLU A 243 -68.67 -44.70 1.84
N SER A 244 -69.61 -43.99 1.22
CA SER A 244 -69.31 -42.70 0.58
C SER A 244 -68.94 -41.60 1.60
N ASP A 245 -69.43 -41.72 2.83
CA ASP A 245 -69.08 -40.79 3.91
C ASP A 245 -67.68 -41.09 4.47
N ALA A 246 -67.32 -42.36 4.60
CA ALA A 246 -65.97 -42.78 4.95
C ALA A 246 -64.96 -42.32 3.89
N ASP A 247 -65.21 -42.59 2.62
CA ASP A 247 -64.34 -42.16 1.51
C ASP A 247 -64.12 -40.64 1.46
N PHE A 248 -65.16 -39.86 1.80
CA PHE A 248 -65.04 -38.41 1.85
C PHE A 248 -64.19 -37.95 3.03
N GLU A 249 -64.43 -38.52 4.21
CA GLU A 249 -63.66 -38.17 5.40
C GLU A 249 -62.19 -38.56 5.21
N ASP A 250 -61.88 -39.74 4.68
CA ASP A 250 -60.53 -40.19 4.39
C ASP A 250 -59.81 -39.24 3.42
N LYS A 251 -60.45 -38.88 2.30
CA LYS A 251 -59.88 -37.92 1.34
C LYS A 251 -59.64 -36.54 1.95
N VAL A 252 -60.56 -36.07 2.81
CA VAL A 252 -60.37 -34.79 3.50
C VAL A 252 -59.24 -34.88 4.53
N GLN A 253 -59.12 -36.00 5.25
CA GLN A 253 -58.04 -36.24 6.20
C GLN A 253 -56.67 -36.26 5.49
N ASP A 254 -56.58 -36.92 4.34
CA ASP A 254 -55.37 -36.93 3.51
C ASP A 254 -54.98 -35.52 3.06
N CYS A 255 -55.94 -34.74 2.54
CA CYS A 255 -55.69 -33.34 2.19
C CYS A 255 -55.27 -32.50 3.40
N LEU A 256 -55.92 -32.67 4.55
CA LEU A 256 -55.55 -31.98 5.78
C LEU A 256 -54.17 -32.38 6.27
N ALA A 257 -53.75 -33.63 6.10
CA ALA A 257 -52.42 -34.10 6.45
C ALA A 257 -51.35 -33.39 5.60
N VAL A 258 -51.56 -33.33 4.28
CA VAL A 258 -50.66 -32.61 3.35
C VAL A 258 -50.58 -31.12 3.67
N VAL A 259 -51.73 -30.47 3.91
CA VAL A 259 -51.75 -29.04 4.27
C VAL A 259 -51.06 -28.78 5.61
N LYS A 260 -51.19 -29.70 6.58
CA LYS A 260 -50.49 -29.62 7.88
C LYS A 260 -48.97 -29.79 7.73
N THR A 261 -48.49 -30.71 6.89
CA THR A 261 -47.05 -30.88 6.67
C THR A 261 -46.46 -29.66 5.97
N GLN A 262 -47.11 -29.15 4.91
CA GLN A 262 -46.69 -27.93 4.24
C GLN A 262 -46.67 -26.72 5.19
N LYS A 263 -47.67 -26.63 6.10
CA LYS A 263 -47.72 -25.55 7.10
C LYS A 263 -46.50 -25.60 8.01
N LYS A 264 -46.11 -26.79 8.49
CA LYS A 264 -44.92 -26.96 9.34
C LYS A 264 -43.65 -26.48 8.63
N VAL A 265 -43.48 -26.87 7.36
CA VAL A 265 -42.30 -26.49 6.56
C VAL A 265 -42.20 -24.97 6.43
N TYR A 266 -43.26 -24.28 5.97
CA TYR A 266 -43.21 -22.83 5.80
C TYR A 266 -43.08 -22.08 7.13
N THR A 267 -43.66 -22.59 8.22
CA THR A 267 -43.44 -22.00 9.55
C THR A 267 -41.99 -22.15 10.03
N ALA A 268 -41.36 -23.29 9.74
CA ALA A 268 -39.95 -23.52 10.07
C ALA A 268 -39.03 -22.63 9.23
N GLU A 269 -39.27 -22.53 7.91
CA GLU A 269 -38.54 -21.64 7.01
C GLU A 269 -38.67 -20.17 7.42
N ASN A 270 -39.88 -19.70 7.72
CA ASN A 270 -40.11 -18.33 8.19
C ASN A 270 -39.39 -18.05 9.50
N LYS A 271 -39.42 -19.01 10.46
CA LYS A 271 -38.71 -18.89 11.73
C LYS A 271 -37.19 -18.86 11.53
N ALA A 272 -36.66 -19.69 10.64
CA ALA A 272 -35.23 -19.71 10.32
C ALA A 272 -34.75 -18.39 9.70
N LEU A 273 -35.50 -17.85 8.73
CA LEU A 273 -35.19 -16.56 8.11
C LEU A 273 -35.31 -15.40 9.10
N GLN A 274 -36.28 -15.46 10.02
CA GLN A 274 -36.43 -14.44 11.06
C GLN A 274 -35.26 -14.45 12.04
N VAL A 275 -34.84 -15.63 12.52
CA VAL A 275 -33.65 -15.75 13.38
C VAL A 275 -32.41 -15.23 12.65
N MET A 276 -32.23 -15.56 11.38
CA MET A 276 -31.10 -15.08 10.57
C MET A 276 -31.07 -13.55 10.48
N LEU A 277 -32.22 -12.91 10.25
CA LEU A 277 -32.34 -11.46 10.18
C LEU A 277 -32.06 -10.79 11.54
N ASP A 278 -32.58 -11.38 12.62
CA ASP A 278 -32.36 -10.90 13.99
C ASP A 278 -30.87 -11.03 14.38
N THR A 279 -30.22 -12.14 14.03
CA THR A 279 -28.79 -12.33 14.26
C THR A 279 -27.93 -11.34 13.48
N GLU A 280 -28.24 -11.09 12.20
CA GLU A 280 -27.50 -10.11 11.39
C GLU A 280 -27.69 -8.69 11.94
N GLN A 281 -28.91 -8.34 12.37
CA GLN A 281 -29.19 -7.05 12.97
C GLN A 281 -28.45 -6.86 14.29
N GLU A 282 -28.39 -7.88 15.15
CA GLU A 282 -27.65 -7.81 16.42
C GLU A 282 -26.14 -7.76 16.20
N GLU A 283 -25.58 -8.53 15.27
CA GLU A 283 -24.16 -8.42 14.89
C GLU A 283 -23.80 -7.02 14.37
N ASN A 284 -24.69 -6.41 13.58
CA ASN A 284 -24.45 -5.06 13.07
C ASN A 284 -24.45 -4.02 14.20
N LYS A 285 -25.38 -4.13 15.17
CA LYS A 285 -25.37 -3.29 16.36
C LYS A 285 -24.13 -3.51 17.22
N GLU A 286 -23.70 -4.76 17.38
CA GLU A 286 -22.48 -5.07 18.14
C GLU A 286 -21.24 -4.45 17.49
N LYS A 287 -21.09 -4.60 16.17
CA LYS A 287 -20.00 -3.94 15.42
C LYS A 287 -20.03 -2.41 15.55
N GLU A 288 -21.22 -1.80 15.63
CA GLU A 288 -21.35 -0.37 15.89
C GLU A 288 -20.94 0.00 17.32
N ARG A 289 -21.34 -0.79 18.32
CA ARG A 289 -20.91 -0.64 19.73
C ARG A 289 -19.39 -0.76 19.86
N GLU A 290 -18.78 -1.77 19.26
CA GLU A 290 -17.32 -1.98 19.26
C GLU A 290 -16.58 -0.81 18.63
N LYS A 291 -17.04 -0.31 17.46
CA LYS A 291 -16.44 0.87 16.83
C LYS A 291 -16.52 2.10 17.72
N LEU A 292 -17.67 2.31 18.37
CA LEU A 292 -17.84 3.43 19.29
C LEU A 292 -16.90 3.29 20.50
N GLN A 293 -16.78 2.10 21.06
CA GLN A 293 -15.87 1.82 22.17
C GLN A 293 -14.40 2.02 21.76
N GLN A 294 -14.00 1.59 20.56
CA GLN A 294 -12.67 1.85 20.02
C GLN A 294 -12.40 3.34 19.84
N ILE A 295 -13.37 4.09 19.34
CA ILE A 295 -13.27 5.55 19.20
C ILE A 295 -13.10 6.19 20.59
N LEU A 296 -13.95 5.84 21.55
CA LEU A 296 -13.86 6.36 22.92
C LEU A 296 -12.51 6.03 23.56
N ARG A 297 -12.04 4.78 23.44
CA ARG A 297 -10.70 4.39 23.92
C ARG A 297 -9.60 5.18 23.25
N SER A 298 -9.69 5.40 21.94
CA SER A 298 -8.70 6.21 21.20
C SER A 298 -8.70 7.67 21.62
N LEU A 299 -9.87 8.23 21.97
CA LEU A 299 -10.01 9.58 22.46
C LEU A 299 -9.42 9.71 23.86
N GLU A 300 -9.67 8.72 24.73
CA GLU A 300 -9.12 8.67 26.07
C GLU A 300 -7.58 8.59 26.03
N ILE A 301 -7.02 7.70 25.22
CA ILE A 301 -5.56 7.62 25.02
C ILE A 301 -5.00 8.95 24.50
N LYS A 302 -5.69 9.62 23.56
CA LYS A 302 -5.26 10.93 23.07
C LYS A 302 -5.34 12.01 24.13
N LYS A 303 -6.31 11.94 25.03
CA LYS A 303 -6.44 12.87 26.16
C LYS A 303 -5.31 12.64 27.16
N GLN A 304 -5.09 11.39 27.57
CA GLN A 304 -3.97 11.01 28.43
C GLN A 304 -2.63 11.50 27.86
N LYS A 305 -2.36 11.23 26.58
CA LYS A 305 -1.14 11.73 25.93
C LYS A 305 -1.01 13.25 25.93
N LYS A 306 -2.11 14.00 25.86
CA LYS A 306 -2.08 15.46 25.96
C LYS A 306 -1.81 15.91 27.39
N ASP A 307 -2.42 15.25 28.36
CA ASP A 307 -2.24 15.53 29.78
C ASP A 307 -0.79 15.21 30.19
N ASP A 308 -0.25 14.06 29.78
CA ASP A 308 1.15 13.67 29.98
C ASP A 308 2.11 14.68 29.36
N ARG A 309 1.83 15.11 28.12
CA ARG A 309 2.63 16.15 27.45
C ARG A 309 2.61 17.48 28.20
N LEU A 310 1.47 17.84 28.82
CA LEU A 310 1.35 19.07 29.59
C LEU A 310 2.08 18.99 30.94
N LEU A 311 2.06 17.82 31.60
CA LEU A 311 2.67 17.60 32.90
C LEU A 311 4.19 17.36 32.83
N PHE A 312 4.65 16.59 31.84
CA PHE A 312 6.03 16.10 31.75
C PHE A 312 6.80 16.63 30.54
N GLY A 313 6.15 17.41 29.67
CA GLY A 313 6.75 17.93 28.44
C GLY A 313 6.70 16.94 27.27
N GLU A 314 7.35 17.28 26.16
CA GLU A 314 7.49 16.33 25.05
C GLU A 314 8.46 15.22 25.46
N SER A 315 7.91 14.02 25.68
CA SER A 315 8.70 12.80 25.81
C SER A 315 9.25 12.42 24.44
N GLU A 316 10.38 13.01 24.06
CA GLU A 316 11.13 12.55 22.89
C GLU A 316 11.87 11.25 23.24
N PRO A 317 11.79 10.22 22.39
CA PRO A 317 12.59 9.02 22.59
C PRO A 317 14.06 9.41 22.48
N VAL A 318 14.81 9.15 23.55
CA VAL A 318 16.25 9.44 23.63
C VAL A 318 16.94 8.69 22.48
N ASP A 319 17.71 9.43 21.64
CA ASP A 319 18.43 8.81 20.53
C ASP A 319 19.46 7.81 21.04
N MET A 320 19.70 6.73 20.30
CA MET A 320 20.71 5.71 20.65
C MET A 320 22.13 6.29 20.78
N ASN A 321 22.41 7.44 20.15
CA ASN A 321 23.70 8.11 20.22
C ASN A 321 23.80 9.10 21.39
N ASP A 322 22.70 9.36 22.11
CA ASP A 322 22.69 10.24 23.27
C ASP A 322 23.30 9.49 24.47
N PRO A 323 24.29 10.07 25.19
CA PRO A 323 24.78 9.52 26.45
C PRO A 323 23.69 9.16 27.47
N MET A 324 22.52 9.82 27.40
CA MET A 324 21.39 9.57 28.30
C MET A 324 20.60 8.29 27.98
N PHE A 325 20.80 7.70 26.78
CA PHE A 325 20.09 6.51 26.33
C PHE A 325 20.24 5.31 27.28
N MET A 326 21.46 5.08 27.77
CA MET A 326 21.76 3.97 28.69
C MET A 326 21.02 4.11 30.03
N PHE A 327 20.87 5.34 30.52
CA PHE A 327 20.14 5.61 31.75
C PHE A 327 18.63 5.46 31.55
N SER A 328 18.10 5.98 30.44
CA SER A 328 16.69 5.77 30.06
C SER A 328 16.37 4.27 29.99
N GLN A 329 17.18 3.47 29.28
CA GLN A 329 16.96 2.03 29.21
C GLN A 329 16.97 1.35 30.59
N TYR A 330 17.86 1.75 31.49
CA TYR A 330 17.92 1.19 32.84
C TYR A 330 16.67 1.51 33.66
N TYR A 331 16.14 2.73 33.59
CA TYR A 331 14.93 3.10 34.33
C TYR A 331 13.65 2.59 33.66
N ASP A 332 13.64 2.46 32.34
CA ASP A 332 12.48 2.01 31.56
C ASP A 332 12.41 0.48 31.39
N GLN A 333 13.41 -0.27 31.86
CA GLN A 333 13.47 -1.73 31.72
C GLN A 333 12.20 -2.45 32.23
N ALA A 334 11.57 -1.91 33.28
CA ALA A 334 10.33 -2.43 33.85
C ALA A 334 9.11 -2.25 32.92
N GLN A 335 9.14 -1.25 32.03
CA GLN A 335 8.09 -1.02 31.05
C GLN A 335 8.22 -1.97 29.85
N VAL A 336 9.45 -2.43 29.57
CA VAL A 336 9.77 -3.27 28.40
C VAL A 336 9.71 -4.76 28.74
N SER A 337 10.09 -5.16 29.96
CA SER A 337 10.15 -6.56 30.38
C SER A 337 9.50 -6.80 31.73
N VAL A 338 8.59 -7.78 31.76
CA VAL A 338 7.94 -8.25 33.00
C VAL A 338 8.97 -8.85 33.96
N ASP A 339 9.99 -9.54 33.45
CA ASP A 339 11.04 -10.12 34.29
C ASP A 339 11.85 -9.04 35.00
N ALA A 340 12.16 -7.94 34.30
CA ALA A 340 12.85 -6.80 34.89
C ALA A 340 11.98 -6.10 35.95
N LEU A 341 10.67 -5.95 35.69
CA LEU A 341 9.72 -5.42 36.67
C LEU A 341 9.68 -6.28 37.94
N LEU A 342 9.55 -7.60 37.77
CA LEU A 342 9.53 -8.55 38.89
C LEU A 342 10.86 -8.54 39.65
N GLN A 343 11.99 -8.47 38.96
CA GLN A 343 13.31 -8.40 39.59
C GLN A 343 13.46 -7.11 40.41
N ILE A 344 13.16 -5.95 39.82
CA ILE A 344 13.18 -4.66 40.53
C ILE A 344 12.29 -4.75 41.77
N ARG A 345 11.09 -5.31 41.64
CA ARG A 345 10.16 -5.46 42.77
C ARG A 345 10.74 -6.35 43.87
N CYS A 346 11.27 -7.52 43.51
CA CYS A 346 11.93 -8.43 44.45
C CYS A 346 13.12 -7.77 45.15
N ASP A 347 13.93 -6.98 44.42
CA ASP A 347 15.07 -6.27 44.98
C ASP A 347 14.63 -5.20 45.99
N TRP A 348 13.54 -4.46 45.72
CA TRP A 348 12.93 -3.53 46.67
C TRP A 348 12.33 -4.24 47.89
N ASP A 349 11.66 -5.37 47.68
CA ASP A 349 11.02 -6.12 48.76
C ASP A 349 12.06 -6.61 49.78
N ARG A 350 13.32 -6.86 49.39
CA ARG A 350 14.44 -7.21 50.32
C ARG A 350 14.73 -6.14 51.36
N PHE A 351 14.39 -4.88 51.11
CA PHE A 351 14.57 -3.77 52.05
C PHE A 351 13.35 -3.51 52.94
N SER A 352 12.24 -4.21 52.68
CA SER A 352 10.99 -4.07 53.45
C SER A 352 10.79 -5.18 54.49
N VAL A 353 11.80 -6.03 54.69
CA VAL A 353 11.73 -7.24 55.53
C VAL A 353 12.25 -6.94 56.95
N PRO A 354 11.66 -7.53 58.02
CA PRO A 354 12.13 -7.35 59.39
C PRO A 354 13.60 -7.74 59.60
N GLU A 355 14.25 -7.06 60.55
CA GLU A 355 15.66 -7.31 60.89
C GLU A 355 15.90 -8.77 61.29
N GLY A 356 17.00 -9.34 60.78
CA GLY A 356 17.37 -10.74 61.03
C GLY A 356 16.84 -11.74 60.01
N THR A 357 16.05 -11.32 59.02
CA THR A 357 15.55 -12.23 57.98
C THR A 357 16.66 -12.59 56.97
N PRO A 358 16.91 -13.88 56.70
CA PRO A 358 17.96 -14.30 55.77
C PRO A 358 17.72 -13.77 54.36
N GLY A 359 18.69 -13.05 53.79
CA GLY A 359 18.59 -12.45 52.45
C GLY A 359 17.86 -11.10 52.38
N GLY A 360 17.38 -10.58 53.52
CA GLY A 360 16.97 -9.18 53.63
C GLY A 360 18.19 -8.27 53.67
N ASN A 361 18.12 -7.14 52.98
CA ASN A 361 19.14 -6.09 53.04
C ASN A 361 18.56 -4.90 53.80
N ARG A 362 19.31 -4.33 54.74
CA ARG A 362 18.92 -3.09 55.41
C ARG A 362 19.59 -1.92 54.70
N ILE A 363 18.86 -0.82 54.50
CA ILE A 363 19.47 0.42 54.01
C ILE A 363 20.50 0.84 55.07
N PRO A 364 21.77 1.08 54.71
CA PRO A 364 22.80 1.43 55.68
C PRO A 364 22.39 2.64 56.54
N ASP A 365 22.59 2.53 57.84
CA ASP A 365 22.36 3.63 58.77
C ASP A 365 23.22 4.84 58.33
N GLY A 366 22.56 5.96 58.00
CA GLY A 366 23.21 7.17 57.49
C GLY A 366 23.18 7.38 55.97
N PHE A 367 22.62 6.45 55.17
CA PHE A 367 22.43 6.68 53.74
C PHE A 367 21.35 7.73 53.45
N VAL A 368 20.35 7.83 54.33
CA VAL A 368 19.34 8.90 54.34
C VAL A 368 19.43 9.58 55.70
N LEU A 369 20.24 10.63 55.81
CA LEU A 369 20.14 11.55 56.93
C LEU A 369 19.00 12.51 56.64
N PRO A 370 17.85 12.44 57.34
CA PRO A 370 16.84 13.46 57.20
C PRO A 370 17.45 14.81 57.57
N GLU A 371 17.21 15.83 56.75
CA GLU A 371 17.57 17.19 57.12
C GLU A 371 16.90 17.56 58.44
N LYS A 372 17.52 18.49 59.18
CA LYS A 372 16.88 19.03 60.38
C LYS A 372 15.50 19.56 60.00
N PRO A 373 14.46 19.25 60.76
CA PRO A 373 13.10 19.68 60.47
C PRO A 373 13.06 21.19 60.22
N SER A 374 12.38 21.58 59.15
CA SER A 374 12.33 22.97 58.68
C SER A 374 11.54 23.90 59.61
N SER A 375 10.82 23.35 60.59
CA SER A 375 10.11 24.12 61.62
C SER A 375 9.98 23.35 62.94
N ASP A 376 9.77 24.10 64.02
CA ASP A 376 9.54 23.54 65.36
C ASP A 376 8.27 22.66 65.41
N ILE A 377 7.27 22.95 64.56
CA ILE A 377 6.05 22.15 64.43
C ILE A 377 6.39 20.75 63.90
N TRP A 378 7.19 20.65 62.83
CA TRP A 378 7.65 19.36 62.29
C TRP A 378 8.58 18.63 63.26
N THR A 379 9.38 19.38 64.02
CA THR A 379 10.24 18.82 65.08
C THR A 379 9.40 18.13 66.16
N SER A 380 8.27 18.72 66.56
CA SER A 380 7.39 18.14 67.58
C SER A 380 6.67 16.85 67.16
N ALA A 381 6.62 16.57 65.85
CA ALA A 381 6.00 15.38 65.27
C ALA A 381 6.96 14.19 65.15
N LEU A 382 8.28 14.45 65.14
CA LEU A 382 9.32 13.43 65.22
C LEU A 382 9.51 13.03 66.70
N LYS A 383 8.62 12.18 67.21
CA LYS A 383 8.83 11.55 68.52
C LYS A 383 9.79 10.39 68.35
N ASP A 384 10.87 10.37 69.12
CA ASP A 384 11.76 9.22 69.22
C ASP A 384 10.98 8.05 69.84
N GLU A 385 10.65 7.05 69.03
CA GLU A 385 10.27 5.74 69.54
C GLU A 385 11.54 5.09 70.11
N THR A 386 11.64 5.12 71.44
CA THR A 386 12.62 4.36 72.24
C THR A 386 12.40 2.86 72.14
#